data_AF-A0A085U0Q7-F1
#
_entry.id   AF-A0A085U0Q7-F1
#
_cell.length_a   1.000
_cell.length_b   1.000
_cell.length_c   1.000
_cell.angle_alpha   90.00
_cell.angle_beta   90.00
_cell.angle_gamma   90.00
#
_symmetry.space_group_name_H-M   'P 1'
#
loop_
_entity.id
_entity.type
_entity.pdbx_description
1 polymer ?
#
loop_
_entity_poly.entity_id
_entity_poly.type
_entity_poly.pdbx_seq_one_letter_code
_entity_poly.pdbx_strand_id
1 'polypeptide(L)' 'MRHEIDDPDLPLAELLRRWPGAIAPFLARRMICPGCPIAPFHTVRDACAEYDLDEDSFRAEIRAAAKLS' A
#
# COMPACT_ATOMS: atom_id res chain seq x y z
N MET A 1 -0.43 10.08 16.58
CA MET A 1 0.07 10.80 15.39
C MET A 1 -0.31 9.94 14.19
N ARG A 2 -1.15 10.44 13.26
CA ARG A 2 -1.38 9.72 11.99
C ARG A 2 -0.11 9.93 11.16
N HIS A 3 0.57 8.86 10.78
CA HIS A 3 1.70 8.95 9.88
C HIS A 3 1.18 9.02 8.45
N GLU A 4 1.88 9.70 7.55
CA GLU A 4 1.46 9.81 6.14
C GLU A 4 1.30 8.45 5.46
N ILE A 5 2.00 7.41 5.91
CA ILE A 5 1.83 6.02 5.44
C ILE A 5 0.41 5.49 5.70
N ASP A 6 -0.30 6.06 6.67
CA ASP A 6 -1.66 5.69 7.02
C ASP A 6 -2.70 6.45 6.19
N ASP A 7 -2.30 7.36 5.30
CA ASP A 7 -3.23 8.01 4.40
C ASP A 7 -3.72 7.00 3.35
N PRO A 8 -5.00 6.58 3.40
CA PRO A 8 -5.53 5.57 2.49
C PRO A 8 -5.59 6.06 1.03
N ASP A 9 -5.57 7.38 0.83
CA ASP A 9 -5.63 8.03 -0.48
C ASP A 9 -4.22 8.38 -0.99
N LEU A 10 -3.16 7.98 -0.25
CA LEU A 10 -1.78 8.10 -0.71
C LEU A 10 -1.56 7.21 -1.94
N PRO A 11 -1.07 7.76 -3.07
CA PRO A 11 -0.76 6.95 -4.23
C PRO A 11 0.28 5.87 -3.91
N LEU A 12 0.06 4.65 -4.41
CA LEU A 12 0.96 3.52 -4.20
C LEU A 12 2.38 3.81 -4.68
N ALA A 13 2.53 4.53 -5.80
CA ALA A 13 3.84 4.95 -6.27
C ALA A 13 4.58 5.86 -5.26
N GLU A 14 3.85 6.75 -4.58
CA GLU A 14 4.39 7.63 -3.54
C GLU A 14 4.74 6.83 -2.28
N LEU A 15 3.81 5.97 -1.85
CA LEU A 15 3.99 5.05 -0.72
C LEU A 15 5.25 4.20 -0.89
N LEU A 16 5.40 3.53 -2.03
CA LEU A 16 6.53 2.63 -2.30
C LEU A 16 7.84 3.39 -2.54
N ARG A 17 7.78 4.65 -3.02
CA ARG A 17 8.97 5.50 -3.12
C ARG A 17 9.49 5.92 -1.74
N ARG A 18 8.59 6.30 -0.82
CA ARG A 18 8.94 6.72 0.55
C ARG A 18 9.30 5.53 1.44
N TRP A 19 8.58 4.41 1.30
CA TRP A 19 8.76 3.19 2.07
C TRP A 19 8.87 1.96 1.15
N PRO A 20 10.04 1.67 0.57
CA PRO A 20 10.22 0.51 -0.30
C PRO A 20 9.88 -0.83 0.37
N GLY A 21 10.04 -0.93 1.70
CA GLY A 21 9.65 -2.12 2.47
C GLY A 21 8.15 -2.40 2.46
N ALA A 22 7.31 -1.39 2.22
CA ALA A 22 5.86 -1.52 2.11
C ALA A 22 5.41 -2.36 0.90
N ILE A 23 6.31 -2.73 -0.02
CA ILE A 23 5.97 -3.58 -1.18
C ILE A 23 5.67 -5.03 -0.78
N ALA A 24 6.18 -5.50 0.36
CA ALA A 24 6.13 -6.92 0.72
C ALA A 24 4.70 -7.50 0.82
N PRO A 25 3.72 -6.81 1.47
CA PRO A 25 2.33 -7.28 1.53
C PRO A 25 1.65 -7.39 0.15
N PHE A 26 2.02 -6.53 -0.80
CA PHE A 26 1.52 -6.57 -2.18
C PHE A 26 2.07 -7.78 -2.94
N LEU A 27 3.38 -8.04 -2.83
CA LEU A 27 4.03 -9.19 -3.46
C LEU A 27 3.54 -10.51 -2.88
N ALA A 28 3.33 -10.59 -1.57
CA ALA A 28 2.77 -11.77 -0.90
C ALA A 28 1.40 -12.18 -1.47
N ARG A 29 0.63 -11.20 -1.95
CA ARG A 29 -0.69 -11.38 -2.56
C ARG A 29 -0.65 -11.46 -4.10
N ARG A 30 0.55 -11.43 -4.70
CA ARG A 30 0.77 -11.39 -6.16
C ARG A 30 0.04 -10.25 -6.86
N MET A 31 -0.11 -9.12 -6.19
CA MET A 31 -0.76 -7.93 -6.76
C MET A 31 0.10 -7.32 -7.86
N ILE A 32 -0.54 -6.92 -8.95
CA ILE A 32 0.13 -6.33 -10.13
C ILE A 32 0.40 -4.83 -9.90
N CYS A 33 -0.25 -4.23 -8.89
CA CYS A 33 -0.22 -2.78 -8.61
C CYS A 33 1.19 -2.15 -8.61
N PRO A 34 2.27 -2.75 -8.07
CA PRO A 34 3.60 -2.13 -8.10
C PRO A 34 4.23 -2.00 -9.50
N GLY A 35 3.76 -2.79 -10.47
CA GLY A 35 4.27 -2.83 -11.85
C GLY A 35 3.32 -2.26 -12.90
N CYS A 36 2.17 -1.74 -12.49
CA CYS A 36 1.13 -1.27 -13.41
C CYS A 36 1.38 0.20 -13.80
N PRO A 37 1.23 0.61 -15.08
CA PRO A 37 1.41 2.00 -15.50
C PRO A 37 0.45 3.00 -14.84
N ILE A 38 -0.65 2.53 -14.23
CA ILE A 38 -1.59 3.35 -13.47
C ILE A 38 -1.25 3.47 -11.97
N ALA A 39 -0.17 2.83 -11.49
CA ALA A 39 0.26 2.88 -10.08
C ALA A 39 0.40 4.30 -9.48
N PRO A 40 0.72 5.37 -10.24
CA PRO A 40 0.73 6.73 -9.71
C PRO A 40 -0.66 7.29 -9.34
N PHE A 41 -1.74 6.66 -9.80
CA PHE A 41 -3.12 7.07 -9.54
C PHE A 41 -3.86 6.09 -8.63
N HIS A 42 -3.28 4.92 -8.38
CA HIS A 42 -3.90 3.88 -7.56
C HIS A 42 -3.49 4.07 -6.11
N THR A 43 -4.47 4.10 -5.21
CA THR A 43 -4.27 4.26 -3.77
C THR A 43 -4.32 2.91 -3.04
N VAL A 44 -4.02 2.90 -1.74
CA VAL A 44 -4.22 1.69 -0.92
C VAL A 44 -5.70 1.33 -0.86
N ARG A 45 -6.59 2.33 -0.78
CA ARG A 45 -8.04 2.16 -0.84
C ARG A 45 -8.48 1.47 -2.14
N ASP A 46 -7.98 1.94 -3.29
CA ASP A 46 -8.34 1.35 -4.59
C ASP A 46 -7.88 -0.10 -4.70
N ALA A 47 -6.67 -0.40 -4.23
CA ALA A 47 -6.17 -1.78 -4.18
C ALA A 47 -7.01 -2.67 -3.25
N CYS A 48 -7.49 -2.14 -2.12
CA CYS A 48 -8.38 -2.91 -1.24
C CYS A 48 -9.73 -3.17 -1.90
N ALA A 49 -10.30 -2.18 -2.60
CA ALA A 49 -11.55 -2.35 -3.33
C ALA A 49 -11.43 -3.32 -4.52
N GLU A 50 -10.33 -3.28 -5.27
CA GLU A 50 -10.10 -4.15 -6.44
C GLU A 50 -9.89 -5.62 -6.04
N TYR A 51 -9.18 -5.85 -4.93
CA TYR A 51 -8.82 -7.21 -4.47
C TYR A 51 -9.69 -7.71 -3.30
N ASP A 52 -10.80 -7.03 -2.99
CA ASP A 52 -11.74 -7.36 -1.90
C ASP A 52 -11.04 -7.59 -0.55
N LEU A 53 -10.21 -6.63 -0.15
CA LEU A 53 -9.43 -6.68 1.09
C LEU A 53 -10.07 -5.83 2.18
N ASP A 54 -9.86 -6.24 3.43
CA ASP A 54 -10.05 -5.37 4.58
C ASP A 54 -8.96 -4.28 4.62
N GLU A 55 -9.36 -3.03 4.41
CA GLU A 55 -8.46 -1.87 4.30
C GLU A 55 -7.64 -1.66 5.58
N ASP A 56 -8.25 -1.82 6.75
CA ASP A 56 -7.60 -1.59 8.02
C ASP A 56 -6.52 -2.65 8.31
N SER A 57 -6.84 -3.93 8.08
CA SER A 57 -5.87 -5.03 8.22
C SER A 57 -4.71 -4.88 7.24
N PHE A 58 -5.00 -4.54 5.98
CA PHE A 58 -3.96 -4.41 4.96
C PHE A 58 -3.03 -3.23 5.25
N ARG A 59 -3.56 -2.10 5.72
CA ARG A 59 -2.75 -0.94 6.15
C ARG A 59 -1.88 -1.26 7.37
N ALA A 60 -2.37 -2.08 8.31
CA ALA A 60 -1.54 -2.55 9.43
C ALA A 60 -0.35 -3.40 8.96
N GLU A 61 -0.55 -4.28 7.97
CA GLU A 61 0.53 -5.05 7.35
C GLU A 61 1.55 -4.17 6.63
N ILE A 62 1.07 -3.17 5.88
CA ILE A 62 1.92 -2.18 5.21
C ILE A 62 2.80 -1.46 6.22
N ARG A 63 2.24 -1.00 7.33
CA ARG A 63 2.98 -0.32 8.40
C ARG A 63 4.05 -1.22 9.01
N ALA A 64 3.70 -2.47 9.31
CA ALA A 64 4.63 -3.45 9.84
C ALA A 64 5.78 -3.74 8.86
N ALA A 65 5.47 -3.89 7.57
CA ALA A 65 6.46 -4.14 6.52
C ALA A 65 7.38 -2.93 6.25
N ALA A 66 6.86 -1.70 6.40
CA ALA A 66 7.63 -0.47 6.32
C ALA A 66 8.60 -0.27 7.51
N LYS A 67 8.57 -1.16 8.52
CA LYS A 67 9.39 -1.09 9.76
C LYS A 67 9.22 0.23 10.51
N LEU A 68 8.02 0.79 10.47
CA LEU A 68 7.67 1.94 11.30
C LEU A 68 7.28 1.40 12.68
N SER A 69 8.21 1.54 13.62
CA SER A 69 8.08 1.21 15.05
C SER A 69 7.24 2.22 15.81
#